data_AF-A0A1V3JAY4-F1
#
_entry.id   AF-A0A1V3JAY4-F1
#
_cell.length_a   1.000
_cell.length_b   1.000
_cell.length_c   1.000
_cell.angle_alpha   90.00
_cell.angle_beta   90.00
_cell.angle_gamma   90.00
#
_symmetry.space_group_name_H-M   'P 1'
#
loop_
_entity.id
_entity.type
_entity.pdbx_description
1 polymer ?
#
loop_
_entity_poly.entity_id
_entity_poly.type
_entity_poly.pdbx_seq_one_letter_code
_entity_poly.pdbx_strand_id
1 'polypeptide(L)'
;MSNLQILSSSIRQLDNLYSLTDLHKASGGEQKHKPALFLSNQQTKDLIAEIEQESKVGIPTLAVKTVRGGKNPSSYACEELVLAYATWISPKFHLVVLRAFLAMHRNEPKQLALSEPEKKYPFNLAEDDLQEIAWDWFALVKCVEFTNYLIPALDNIQSKFAAQAHSIVSEYGSMLRRHQPLIQKLTADFKVEMWGNENWNRILPTIRDNDILRPKHRLGGF
;
A
#
# COMPACT_ATOMS: atom_id res chain seq x y z
N MET A 1 -8.17 34.90 5.59
CA MET A 1 -6.87 34.42 5.07
C MET A 1 -6.98 32.91 4.94
N SER A 2 -7.12 32.40 3.73
CA SER A 2 -7.20 30.98 3.44
C SER A 2 -5.79 30.37 3.49
N ASN A 3 -5.45 29.72 4.60
CA ASN A 3 -4.17 29.01 4.71
C ASN A 3 -4.27 27.66 3.99
N LEU A 4 -3.56 27.51 2.88
CA LEU A 4 -3.42 26.23 2.19
C LEU A 4 -2.61 25.27 3.08
N GLN A 5 -3.20 24.15 3.47
CA GLN A 5 -2.53 23.06 4.20
C GLN A 5 -2.38 21.85 3.29
N ILE A 6 -1.16 21.33 3.17
CA ILE A 6 -0.85 20.12 2.41
C ILE A 6 -0.19 19.11 3.35
N LEU A 7 -0.81 17.94 3.54
CA LEU A 7 -0.28 16.81 4.32
C LEU A 7 0.15 17.19 5.75
N SER A 8 -0.56 18.11 6.42
CA SER A 8 -0.25 18.73 7.74
C SER A 8 0.76 19.88 7.76
N SER A 9 1.39 20.21 6.63
CA SER A 9 2.26 21.38 6.51
C SER A 9 1.48 22.60 6.01
N SER A 10 1.59 23.71 6.74
CA SER A 10 1.06 25.00 6.28
C SER A 10 1.98 25.57 5.21
N ILE A 11 1.42 25.86 4.03
CA ILE A 11 2.17 26.48 2.93
C ILE A 11 2.01 27.98 3.02
N ARG A 12 3.14 28.70 3.13
CA ARG A 12 3.13 30.16 3.16
C ARG A 12 2.76 30.71 1.78
N GLN A 13 1.88 31.70 1.79
CA GLN A 13 1.47 32.47 0.61
C GLN A 13 2.00 33.90 0.72
N LEU A 14 2.47 34.45 -0.39
CA LEU A 14 2.91 35.84 -0.54
C LEU A 14 2.43 36.36 -1.89
N ASP A 15 1.65 37.43 -1.91
CA ASP A 15 1.15 38.05 -3.16
C ASP A 15 0.46 37.04 -4.11
N ASN A 16 -0.34 36.11 -3.57
CA ASN A 16 -0.97 34.99 -4.29
C ASN A 16 -0.02 33.94 -4.89
N LEU A 17 1.23 33.93 -4.46
CA LEU A 17 2.23 32.91 -4.79
C LEU A 17 2.50 32.00 -3.58
N TYR A 18 2.78 30.73 -3.83
CA TYR A 18 3.00 29.70 -2.80
C TYR A 18 4.47 29.35 -2.67
N SER A 19 4.93 29.09 -1.44
CA SER A 19 6.32 28.72 -1.15
C SER A 19 6.68 27.32 -1.68
N LEU A 20 7.61 27.26 -2.63
CA LEU A 20 8.18 25.99 -3.12
C LEU A 20 9.04 25.31 -2.03
N THR A 21 9.65 26.08 -1.13
CA THR A 21 10.45 25.52 -0.02
C THR A 21 9.57 24.79 1.00
N ASP A 22 8.38 25.31 1.30
CA ASP A 22 7.44 24.62 2.19
C ASP A 22 6.87 23.38 1.51
N LEU A 23 6.59 23.45 0.20
CA LEU A 23 6.16 22.28 -0.57
C LEU A 23 7.24 21.19 -0.64
N HIS A 24 8.51 21.58 -0.76
CA HIS A 24 9.65 20.66 -0.72
C HIS A 24 9.76 19.94 0.61
N LYS A 25 9.51 20.64 1.72
CA LYS A 25 9.46 20.01 3.05
C LYS A 25 8.26 19.07 3.17
N ALA A 26 7.09 19.49 2.71
CA ALA A 26 5.87 18.69 2.74
C ALA A 26 5.98 17.39 1.90
N SER A 27 6.83 17.38 0.87
CA SER A 27 7.07 16.20 0.03
C SER A 27 8.14 15.23 0.57
N GLY A 28 8.82 15.57 1.68
CA GLY A 28 9.85 14.74 2.30
C GLY A 28 11.29 15.27 2.19
N GLY A 29 11.51 16.43 1.56
CA GLY A 29 12.78 17.17 1.68
C GLY A 29 13.99 16.57 0.97
N GLU A 30 13.80 15.66 0.01
CA GLU A 30 14.91 14.99 -0.69
C GLU A 30 15.80 15.98 -1.48
N GLN A 31 17.11 15.77 -1.45
CA GLN A 31 18.10 16.70 -2.03
C GLN A 31 17.95 16.86 -3.56
N LYS A 32 17.58 15.79 -4.27
CA LYS A 32 17.33 15.82 -5.73
C LYS A 32 16.12 16.66 -6.12
N HIS A 33 15.20 16.90 -5.19
CA HIS A 33 13.96 17.63 -5.44
C HIS A 33 14.03 19.10 -5.01
N LYS A 34 15.23 19.66 -4.75
CA LYS A 34 15.36 21.06 -4.34
C LYS A 34 14.69 22.02 -5.35
N PRO A 35 13.95 23.05 -4.89
CA PRO A 35 13.34 24.05 -5.77
C PRO A 35 14.32 24.73 -6.73
N ALA A 36 15.57 24.94 -6.31
CA ALA A 36 16.61 25.51 -7.16
C ALA A 36 16.92 24.63 -8.40
N LEU A 37 16.89 23.30 -8.25
CA LEU A 37 17.08 22.36 -9.35
C LEU A 37 15.89 22.39 -10.30
N PHE A 38 14.67 22.41 -9.75
CA PHE A 38 13.44 22.53 -10.53
C PHE A 38 13.41 23.80 -11.39
N LEU A 39 13.74 24.96 -10.82
CA LEU A 39 13.77 26.24 -11.53
C LEU A 39 14.90 26.33 -12.57
N SER A 40 15.92 25.49 -12.45
CA SER A 40 17.02 25.43 -13.42
C SER A 40 16.70 24.60 -14.68
N ASN A 41 15.69 23.72 -14.60
CA ASN A 41 15.28 22.85 -15.70
C ASN A 41 14.74 23.66 -16.88
N GLN A 42 15.09 23.26 -18.10
CA GLN A 42 14.66 23.93 -19.33
C GLN A 42 13.14 23.93 -19.46
N GLN A 43 12.50 22.78 -19.23
CA GLN A 43 11.03 22.67 -19.30
C GLN A 43 10.31 23.64 -18.34
N THR A 44 10.90 23.85 -17.16
CA THR A 44 10.34 24.77 -16.16
C THR A 44 10.50 26.23 -16.60
N LYS A 45 11.65 26.58 -17.19
CA LYS A 45 11.88 27.92 -17.73
C LYS A 45 10.94 28.24 -18.89
N ASP A 46 10.73 27.27 -19.78
CA ASP A 46 9.80 27.41 -20.90
C ASP A 46 8.37 27.59 -20.39
N LEU A 47 7.96 26.81 -19.38
CA LEU A 47 6.65 26.97 -18.72
C LEU A 47 6.49 28.35 -18.05
N ILE A 48 7.53 28.85 -17.37
CA ILE A 48 7.52 30.19 -16.76
C ILE A 48 7.32 31.26 -17.85
N ALA A 49 8.05 31.15 -18.96
CA ALA A 49 7.93 32.10 -20.07
C ALA A 49 6.53 32.08 -20.70
N GLU A 50 5.91 30.91 -20.83
CA GLU A 50 4.53 30.77 -21.35
C GLU A 50 3.51 31.44 -20.41
N ILE A 51 3.61 31.17 -19.10
CA ILE A 51 2.72 31.76 -18.08
C ILE A 51 2.84 33.29 -18.05
N GLU A 52 4.06 33.81 -18.16
CA GLU A 52 4.32 35.25 -18.20
C GLU A 52 3.76 35.88 -19.50
N GLN A 53 3.79 35.17 -20.63
CA GLN A 53 3.24 35.63 -21.92
C GLN A 53 1.70 35.63 -21.95
N GLU A 54 1.05 34.62 -21.36
CA GLU A 54 -0.42 34.51 -21.30
C GLU A 54 -1.07 35.52 -20.34
N SER A 55 -0.29 36.10 -19.43
CA SER A 55 -0.78 37.12 -18.51
C SER A 55 -1.24 38.38 -19.25
N LYS A 56 -2.56 38.51 -19.44
CA LYS A 56 -3.19 39.58 -20.23
C LYS A 56 -2.79 40.98 -19.77
N VAL A 57 -2.56 41.85 -20.76
CA VAL A 57 -2.38 43.31 -20.74
C VAL A 57 -2.92 43.97 -19.47
N GLY A 58 -2.03 44.36 -18.55
CA GLY A 58 -2.32 45.34 -17.49
C GLY A 58 -2.06 44.89 -16.04
N ILE A 59 -1.80 43.61 -15.77
CA ILE A 59 -1.42 43.14 -14.42
C ILE A 59 -0.18 42.23 -14.55
N PRO A 60 1.00 42.63 -14.06
CA PRO A 60 2.18 41.77 -14.10
C PRO A 60 2.00 40.60 -13.14
N THR A 61 1.58 39.44 -13.65
CA THR A 61 1.50 38.20 -12.88
C THR A 61 2.90 37.59 -12.81
N LEU A 62 3.65 37.89 -11.75
CA LEU A 62 4.96 37.27 -11.52
C LEU A 62 4.80 35.76 -11.34
N ALA A 63 5.24 34.95 -12.30
CA ALA A 63 5.16 33.49 -12.22
C ALA A 63 6.03 32.92 -11.08
N VAL A 64 7.18 33.57 -10.82
CA VAL A 64 8.10 33.24 -9.71
C VAL A 64 8.64 34.50 -9.05
N LYS A 65 8.61 34.51 -7.71
CA LYS A 65 9.27 35.52 -6.88
C LYS A 65 10.24 34.85 -5.93
N THR A 66 11.54 35.09 -6.11
CA THR A 66 12.56 34.55 -5.21
C THR A 66 12.94 35.59 -4.16
N VAL A 67 12.66 35.29 -2.89
CA VAL A 67 13.06 36.11 -1.75
C VAL A 67 14.36 35.56 -1.19
N ARG A 68 15.46 36.33 -1.35
CA ARG A 68 16.79 35.99 -0.84
C ARG A 68 17.06 36.80 0.44
N GLY A 69 17.17 36.12 1.58
CA GLY A 69 17.43 36.74 2.89
C GLY A 69 16.17 37.03 3.73
N GLY A 70 16.36 37.35 5.02
CA GLY A 70 15.29 37.60 5.99
C GLY A 70 14.82 36.35 6.75
N LYS A 71 13.73 36.49 7.53
CA LYS A 71 13.21 35.42 8.41
C LYS A 71 12.71 34.19 7.65
N ASN A 72 12.35 34.36 6.37
CA ASN A 72 11.63 33.37 5.56
C ASN A 72 12.11 33.32 4.09
N PRO A 73 13.34 32.88 3.79
CA PRO A 73 13.81 32.75 2.41
C PRO A 73 13.07 31.61 1.68
N SER A 74 12.56 31.90 0.48
CA SER A 74 11.88 30.92 -0.39
C SER A 74 11.77 31.44 -1.82
N SER A 75 11.66 30.51 -2.77
CA SER A 75 11.06 30.79 -4.07
C SER A 75 9.54 30.61 -3.96
N TYR A 76 8.79 31.66 -4.30
CA TYR A 76 7.34 31.67 -4.36
C TYR A 76 6.90 31.53 -5.81
N ALA A 77 5.89 30.70 -6.06
CA ALA A 77 5.44 30.35 -7.41
C ALA A 77 3.92 30.41 -7.52
N CYS A 78 3.40 30.66 -8.72
CA CYS A 78 1.97 30.58 -9.01
C CYS A 78 1.45 29.13 -8.93
N GLU A 79 0.13 28.96 -8.91
CA GLU A 79 -0.53 27.66 -8.71
C GLU A 79 -0.11 26.63 -9.78
N GLU A 80 -0.05 27.03 -11.04
CA GLU A 80 0.32 26.19 -12.17
C GLU A 80 1.74 25.63 -12.00
N LEU A 81 2.66 26.49 -11.56
CA LEU A 81 4.05 26.12 -11.36
C LEU A 81 4.25 25.26 -10.10
N VAL A 82 3.41 25.46 -9.07
CA VAL A 82 3.36 24.59 -7.89
C VAL A 82 2.88 23.18 -8.26
N LEU A 83 1.88 23.08 -9.13
CA LEU A 83 1.39 21.80 -9.64
C LEU A 83 2.46 21.10 -10.48
N ALA A 84 3.14 21.83 -11.37
CA ALA A 84 4.24 21.33 -12.17
C ALA A 84 5.41 20.82 -11.30
N TYR A 85 5.76 21.57 -10.25
CA TYR A 85 6.77 21.15 -9.28
C TYR A 85 6.36 19.87 -8.54
N ALA A 86 5.09 19.75 -8.15
CA ALA A 86 4.57 18.54 -7.51
C ALA A 86 4.62 17.32 -8.45
N THR A 87 4.32 17.50 -9.74
CA THR A 87 4.46 16.47 -10.79
C THR A 87 5.90 16.01 -10.93
N TRP A 88 6.83 16.96 -10.96
CA TRP A 88 8.26 16.69 -11.08
C TRP A 88 8.81 15.88 -9.90
N ILE A 89 8.26 16.06 -8.69
CA ILE A 89 8.62 15.29 -7.51
C ILE A 89 8.09 13.84 -7.58
N SER A 90 6.76 13.67 -7.74
CA SER A 90 6.15 12.36 -7.97
C SER A 90 4.67 12.48 -8.38
N PRO A 91 4.14 11.54 -9.19
CA PRO A 91 2.72 11.52 -9.54
C PRO A 91 1.79 11.44 -8.32
N LYS A 92 2.21 10.69 -7.27
CA LYS A 92 1.45 10.57 -6.03
C LYS A 92 1.33 11.91 -5.30
N PHE A 93 2.43 12.66 -5.21
CA PHE A 93 2.43 13.97 -4.57
C PHE A 93 1.65 15.02 -5.36
N HIS A 94 1.77 15.00 -6.69
CA HIS A 94 0.96 15.86 -7.58
C HIS A 94 -0.54 15.74 -7.33
N LEU A 95 -1.07 14.52 -7.23
CA LEU A 95 -2.50 14.32 -6.95
C LEU A 95 -2.95 14.94 -5.63
N VAL A 96 -2.10 14.93 -4.60
CA VAL A 96 -2.41 15.54 -3.31
C VAL A 96 -2.50 17.06 -3.45
N VAL A 97 -1.52 17.67 -4.11
CA VAL A 97 -1.46 19.12 -4.31
C VAL A 97 -2.62 19.59 -5.17
N LEU A 98 -2.87 18.93 -6.32
CA LEU A 98 -3.99 19.23 -7.22
C LEU A 98 -5.33 19.19 -6.49
N ARG A 99 -5.57 18.15 -5.69
CA ARG A 99 -6.83 18.02 -4.93
C ARG A 99 -6.95 19.08 -3.84
N ALA A 100 -5.86 19.47 -3.19
CA ALA A 100 -5.85 20.53 -2.19
C ALA A 100 -6.26 21.88 -2.81
N PHE A 101 -5.73 22.21 -3.99
CA PHE A 101 -6.13 23.41 -4.74
C PHE A 101 -7.60 23.35 -5.18
N LEU A 102 -8.05 22.22 -5.74
CA LEU A 102 -9.46 22.04 -6.12
C LEU A 102 -10.42 22.19 -4.93
N ALA A 103 -10.06 21.67 -3.75
CA ALA A 103 -10.86 21.81 -2.54
C ALA A 103 -10.89 23.26 -2.03
N MET A 104 -9.76 23.96 -2.09
CA MET A 104 -9.66 25.38 -1.74
C MET A 104 -10.54 26.25 -2.64
N HIS A 105 -10.53 26.01 -3.96
CA HIS A 105 -11.36 26.75 -4.93
C HIS A 105 -12.85 26.40 -4.83
N ARG A 106 -13.20 25.20 -4.35
CA ARG A 106 -14.59 24.76 -4.15
C ARG A 106 -15.19 25.17 -2.81
N ASN A 107 -14.45 25.87 -1.94
CA ASN A 107 -14.89 26.21 -0.57
C ASN A 107 -15.30 24.98 0.27
N GLU A 108 -14.77 23.79 -0.04
CA GLU A 108 -15.02 22.56 0.72
C GLU A 108 -13.80 22.27 1.61
N PRO A 109 -13.89 22.48 2.94
CA PRO A 109 -12.80 22.16 3.86
C PRO A 109 -12.86 20.66 4.17
N LYS A 110 -12.53 19.81 3.20
CA LYS A 110 -12.23 18.39 3.47
C LYS A 110 -10.96 17.98 2.75
N GLN A 111 -9.85 18.21 3.44
CA GLN A 111 -8.62 17.46 3.18
C GLN A 111 -8.89 15.99 3.52
N LEU A 112 -9.13 15.17 2.50
CA LEU A 112 -9.20 13.71 2.67
C LEU A 112 -7.79 13.20 2.89
N ALA A 113 -7.54 12.67 4.10
CA ALA A 113 -6.30 11.98 4.45
C ALA A 113 -5.99 10.87 3.44
N LEU A 114 -4.70 10.56 3.25
CA LEU A 114 -4.28 9.33 2.59
C LEU A 114 -5.11 8.15 3.13
N SER A 115 -5.36 7.13 2.30
CA SER A 115 -5.89 5.84 2.77
C SER A 115 -5.18 5.49 4.08
N GLU A 116 -5.95 5.33 5.16
CA GLU A 116 -5.41 5.08 6.50
C GLU A 116 -4.31 4.03 6.36
N PRO A 117 -3.09 4.26 6.91
CA PRO A 117 -2.05 3.25 6.88
C PRO A 117 -2.66 1.94 7.36
N GLU A 118 -2.33 0.84 6.67
CA GLU A 118 -2.85 -0.50 6.96
C GLU A 118 -2.91 -0.69 8.49
N LYS A 119 -4.11 -0.94 9.02
CA LYS A 119 -4.32 -1.09 10.46
C LYS A 119 -3.57 -2.32 10.93
N LYS A 120 -2.38 -2.10 11.50
CA LYS A 120 -1.58 -3.13 12.14
C LYS A 120 -1.93 -3.18 13.61
N TYR A 121 -2.27 -4.38 14.07
CA TYR A 121 -2.52 -4.64 15.48
C TYR A 121 -1.24 -5.20 16.10
N PRO A 122 -0.64 -4.54 17.11
CA PRO A 122 0.51 -5.07 17.80
C PRO A 122 0.04 -6.13 18.81
N PHE A 123 -0.08 -7.37 18.36
CA PHE A 123 -0.29 -8.51 19.24
C PHE A 123 1.01 -9.30 19.35
N ASN A 124 1.32 -9.74 20.57
CA ASN A 124 2.40 -10.68 20.84
C ASN A 124 1.75 -12.04 21.06
N LEU A 125 2.10 -13.04 20.23
CA LEU A 125 1.65 -14.42 20.42
C LEU A 125 2.76 -15.20 21.11
N ALA A 126 2.36 -16.05 22.07
CA ALA A 126 3.24 -17.07 22.61
C ALA A 126 3.49 -18.16 21.57
N GLU A 127 4.52 -18.98 21.80
CA GLU A 127 4.77 -20.15 20.94
C GLU A 127 3.57 -21.10 20.93
N ASP A 128 2.95 -21.33 22.09
CA ASP A 128 1.77 -22.19 22.21
C ASP A 128 0.59 -21.67 21.37
N ASP A 129 0.36 -20.36 21.33
CA ASP A 129 -0.69 -19.77 20.48
C ASP A 129 -0.43 -20.06 18.99
N LEU A 130 0.84 -20.00 18.57
CA LEU A 130 1.24 -20.30 17.19
C LEU A 130 1.09 -21.79 16.90
N GLN A 131 1.37 -22.67 17.87
CA GLN A 131 1.17 -24.10 17.74
C GLN A 131 -0.31 -24.43 17.56
N GLU A 132 -1.20 -23.86 18.37
CA GLU A 132 -2.66 -24.07 18.25
C GLU A 132 -3.17 -23.65 16.86
N ILE A 133 -2.79 -22.45 16.39
CA ILE A 133 -3.19 -21.97 15.06
C ILE A 133 -2.67 -22.89 13.94
N ALA A 134 -1.43 -23.37 14.07
CA ALA A 134 -0.82 -24.26 13.09
C ALA A 134 -1.45 -25.66 13.11
N TRP A 135 -1.79 -26.18 14.29
CA TRP A 135 -2.50 -27.45 14.46
C TRP A 135 -3.93 -27.41 13.96
N ASP A 136 -4.66 -26.31 14.16
CA ASP A 136 -6.00 -26.11 13.62
C ASP A 136 -6.00 -26.15 12.09
N TRP A 137 -5.04 -25.44 11.47
CA TRP A 137 -4.88 -25.48 10.02
C TRP A 137 -4.53 -26.90 9.54
N PHE A 138 -3.60 -27.57 10.22
CA PHE A 138 -3.20 -28.94 9.90
C PHE A 138 -4.36 -29.94 10.05
N ALA A 139 -5.14 -29.85 11.13
CA ALA A 139 -6.29 -30.70 11.38
C ALA A 139 -7.33 -30.55 10.27
N LEU A 140 -7.61 -29.30 9.85
CA LEU A 140 -8.55 -29.06 8.76
C LEU A 140 -8.03 -29.59 7.41
N VAL A 141 -6.73 -29.48 7.13
CA VAL A 141 -6.11 -30.15 5.95
C VAL A 141 -6.39 -31.64 5.99
N LYS A 142 -6.22 -32.30 7.14
CA LYS A 142 -6.48 -33.75 7.28
C LYS A 142 -7.94 -34.11 7.12
N CYS A 143 -8.87 -33.30 7.62
CA CYS A 143 -10.30 -33.51 7.38
C CYS A 143 -10.67 -33.38 5.90
N VAL A 144 -10.12 -32.38 5.20
CA VAL A 144 -10.37 -32.18 3.76
C VAL A 144 -9.74 -33.31 2.94
N GLU A 145 -8.51 -33.70 3.26
CA GLU A 145 -7.82 -34.82 2.63
C GLU A 145 -8.61 -36.14 2.82
N PHE A 146 -9.05 -36.43 4.05
CA PHE A 146 -9.87 -37.60 4.34
C PHE A 146 -11.19 -37.58 3.56
N THR A 147 -11.85 -36.43 3.49
CA THR A 147 -13.09 -36.29 2.71
C THR A 147 -12.84 -36.56 1.23
N ASN A 148 -11.73 -36.08 0.69
CA ASN A 148 -11.34 -36.34 -0.70
C ASN A 148 -11.10 -37.83 -0.98
N TYR A 149 -10.52 -38.57 -0.02
CA TYR A 149 -10.37 -40.03 -0.14
C TYR A 149 -11.71 -40.78 -0.18
N LEU A 150 -12.76 -40.26 0.47
CA LEU A 150 -14.08 -40.90 0.50
C LEU A 150 -14.89 -40.66 -0.78
N ILE A 151 -14.60 -39.60 -1.53
CA ILE A 151 -15.37 -39.19 -2.71
C ILE A 151 -15.60 -40.34 -3.71
N PRO A 152 -14.57 -41.09 -4.17
CA PRO A 152 -14.79 -42.18 -5.14
C PRO A 152 -15.72 -43.27 -4.61
N ALA A 153 -15.64 -43.60 -3.32
CA ALA A 153 -16.52 -44.60 -2.71
C ALA A 153 -17.96 -44.07 -2.61
N LEU A 154 -18.13 -42.80 -2.23
CA LEU A 154 -19.44 -42.14 -2.16
C LEU A 154 -20.11 -42.03 -3.54
N ASP A 155 -19.34 -41.70 -4.58
CA ASP A 155 -19.81 -41.64 -5.97
C ASP A 155 -20.23 -43.04 -6.47
N ASN A 156 -19.42 -44.06 -6.21
CA ASN A 156 -19.70 -45.44 -6.63
C ASN A 156 -20.98 -46.01 -6.04
N ILE A 157 -21.30 -45.66 -4.78
CA ILE A 157 -22.55 -46.09 -4.13
C ILE A 157 -23.71 -45.12 -4.37
N GLN A 158 -23.52 -44.08 -5.20
CA GLN A 158 -24.49 -43.02 -5.47
C GLN A 158 -25.05 -42.40 -4.18
N SER A 159 -24.17 -42.19 -3.20
CA SER A 159 -24.55 -41.63 -1.91
C SER A 159 -25.08 -40.21 -2.08
N LYS A 160 -26.18 -39.89 -1.38
CA LYS A 160 -26.67 -38.50 -1.26
C LYS A 160 -25.65 -37.53 -0.67
N PHE A 161 -24.62 -38.04 0.01
CA PHE A 161 -23.55 -37.25 0.61
C PHE A 161 -22.40 -36.94 -0.37
N ALA A 162 -22.35 -37.57 -1.55
CA ALA A 162 -21.27 -37.38 -2.52
C ALA A 162 -21.12 -35.90 -2.92
N ALA A 163 -22.22 -35.24 -3.27
CA ALA A 163 -22.23 -33.82 -3.62
C ALA A 163 -21.69 -32.92 -2.49
N GLN A 164 -22.04 -33.25 -1.24
CA GLN A 164 -21.55 -32.51 -0.07
C GLN A 164 -20.05 -32.72 0.14
N ALA A 165 -19.54 -33.95 -0.03
CA ALA A 165 -18.11 -34.25 0.07
C ALA A 165 -17.30 -33.48 -1.00
N HIS A 166 -17.77 -33.44 -2.25
CA HIS A 166 -17.17 -32.62 -3.31
C HIS A 166 -17.14 -31.12 -2.96
N SER A 167 -18.24 -30.57 -2.42
CA SER A 167 -18.32 -29.17 -1.97
C SER A 167 -17.31 -28.87 -0.86
N ILE A 168 -17.23 -29.71 0.18
CA ILE A 168 -16.27 -29.59 1.29
C ILE A 168 -14.84 -29.51 0.74
N VAL A 169 -14.45 -30.45 -0.14
CA VAL A 169 -13.09 -30.49 -0.69
C VAL A 169 -12.78 -29.25 -1.52
N SER A 170 -13.73 -28.78 -2.33
CA SER A 170 -13.55 -27.60 -3.17
C SER A 170 -13.43 -26.31 -2.35
N GLU A 171 -14.37 -26.09 -1.43
CA GLU A 171 -14.50 -24.84 -0.66
C GLU A 171 -13.41 -24.73 0.40
N TYR A 172 -13.29 -25.72 1.27
CA TYR A 172 -12.30 -25.70 2.33
C TYR A 172 -10.88 -25.91 1.79
N GLY A 173 -10.70 -26.70 0.73
CA GLY A 173 -9.41 -26.79 0.03
C GLY A 173 -8.96 -25.45 -0.54
N SER A 174 -9.88 -24.66 -1.10
CA SER A 174 -9.59 -23.30 -1.58
C SER A 174 -9.30 -22.32 -0.43
N MET A 175 -10.04 -22.41 0.67
CA MET A 175 -9.78 -21.62 1.87
C MET A 175 -8.39 -21.90 2.45
N LEU A 176 -8.03 -23.18 2.59
CA LEU A 176 -6.73 -23.61 3.11
C LEU A 176 -5.57 -23.09 2.24
N ARG A 177 -5.68 -23.18 0.91
CA ARG A 177 -4.69 -22.60 -0.02
C ARG A 177 -4.49 -21.10 0.17
N ARG A 178 -5.59 -20.36 0.40
CA ARG A 178 -5.53 -18.91 0.64
C ARG A 178 -4.84 -18.56 1.96
N HIS A 179 -4.99 -19.40 2.98
CA HIS A 179 -4.42 -19.15 4.31
C HIS A 179 -3.00 -19.71 4.49
N GLN A 180 -2.56 -20.65 3.64
CA GLN A 180 -1.23 -21.26 3.74
C GLN A 180 -0.07 -20.24 3.78
N PRO A 181 -0.03 -19.17 2.95
CA PRO A 181 1.06 -18.20 3.02
C PRO A 181 1.15 -17.46 4.37
N LEU A 182 0.00 -17.22 5.01
CA LEU A 182 -0.04 -16.59 6.33
C LEU A 182 0.53 -17.54 7.39
N ILE A 183 0.11 -18.81 7.39
CA ILE A 183 0.61 -19.82 8.33
C ILE A 183 2.12 -20.03 8.12
N GLN A 184 2.58 -20.16 6.88
CA GLN A 184 4.01 -20.26 6.56
C GLN A 184 4.82 -19.07 7.08
N LYS A 185 4.28 -17.85 6.98
CA LYS A 185 4.90 -16.64 7.51
C LYS A 185 4.96 -16.67 9.04
N LEU A 186 3.88 -17.08 9.71
CA LEU A 186 3.81 -17.16 11.17
C LEU A 186 4.75 -18.24 11.73
N THR A 187 5.00 -19.31 10.98
CA THR A 187 5.82 -20.45 11.42
C THR A 187 7.21 -20.49 10.77
N ALA A 188 7.68 -19.38 10.18
CA ALA A 188 8.91 -19.36 9.37
C ALA A 188 10.17 -19.66 10.20
N ASP A 189 10.20 -19.19 11.44
CA ASP A 189 11.38 -19.26 12.31
C ASP A 189 11.56 -20.61 13.02
N PHE A 190 10.50 -21.44 13.09
CA PHE A 190 10.57 -22.77 13.71
C PHE A 190 11.25 -23.78 12.79
N LYS A 191 11.88 -24.82 13.36
CA LYS A 191 12.63 -25.82 12.61
C LYS A 191 12.14 -27.22 12.91
N VAL A 192 12.30 -28.10 11.92
CA VAL A 192 12.15 -29.53 12.09
C VAL A 192 13.50 -30.07 12.56
N GLU A 193 13.53 -30.75 13.69
CA GLU A 193 14.77 -31.25 14.31
C GLU A 193 14.62 -32.72 14.72
N MET A 194 15.70 -33.49 14.57
CA MET A 194 15.68 -34.95 14.77
C MET A 194 15.25 -35.39 16.18
N TRP A 195 15.52 -34.57 17.20
CA TRP A 195 15.11 -34.78 18.60
C TRP A 195 14.32 -33.58 19.14
N GLY A 196 13.66 -32.84 18.23
CA GLY A 196 12.96 -31.60 18.54
C GLY A 196 11.52 -31.78 19.01
N ASN A 197 10.84 -30.64 19.20
CA ASN A 197 9.45 -30.56 19.60
C ASN A 197 8.54 -31.31 18.59
N GLU A 198 7.81 -32.31 19.08
CA GLU A 198 6.90 -33.13 18.26
C GLU A 198 5.80 -32.31 17.61
N ASN A 199 5.35 -31.20 18.23
CA ASN A 199 4.30 -30.34 17.68
C ASN A 199 4.75 -29.75 16.34
N TRP A 200 5.94 -29.16 16.30
CA TRP A 200 6.48 -28.57 15.08
C TRP A 200 6.94 -29.61 14.06
N ASN A 201 7.60 -30.67 14.52
CA ASN A 201 8.10 -31.73 13.65
C ASN A 201 6.99 -32.39 12.82
N ARG A 202 5.78 -32.54 13.38
CA ARG A 202 4.65 -33.16 12.70
C ARG A 202 4.00 -32.25 11.65
N ILE A 203 3.84 -30.96 11.95
CA ILE A 203 3.01 -30.06 11.13
C ILE A 203 3.80 -29.24 10.10
N LEU A 204 5.05 -28.86 10.41
CA LEU A 204 5.86 -28.02 9.53
C LEU A 204 6.10 -28.61 8.14
N PRO A 205 6.33 -29.92 7.95
CA PRO A 205 6.47 -30.50 6.62
C PRO A 205 5.23 -30.26 5.74
N THR A 206 4.03 -30.46 6.30
CA THR A 206 2.74 -30.24 5.62
C THR A 206 2.50 -28.76 5.33
N ILE A 207 2.80 -27.87 6.27
CA ILE A 207 2.62 -26.41 6.07
C ILE A 207 3.51 -25.88 4.94
N ARG A 208 4.73 -26.40 4.83
CA ARG A 208 5.74 -25.97 3.84
C ARG A 208 5.55 -26.59 2.45
N ASP A 209 4.76 -27.64 2.35
CA ASP A 209 4.42 -28.27 1.08
C ASP A 209 3.37 -27.43 0.33
N ASN A 210 3.81 -26.69 -0.69
CA ASN A 210 2.93 -25.87 -1.53
C ASN A 210 2.06 -26.70 -2.50
N ASP A 211 2.34 -28.00 -2.64
CA ASP A 211 1.66 -28.88 -3.58
C ASP A 211 0.58 -29.73 -2.89
N ILE A 212 0.55 -29.75 -1.55
CA ILE A 212 -0.37 -30.57 -0.75
C ILE A 212 -1.86 -30.30 -0.99
N LEU A 213 -2.20 -29.11 -1.46
CA LEU A 213 -3.57 -28.72 -1.80
C LEU A 213 -3.78 -28.52 -3.30
N ARG A 214 -2.86 -28.98 -4.17
CA ARG A 214 -3.05 -28.85 -5.62
C ARG A 214 -4.14 -29.80 -6.13
N PRO A 215 -5.04 -29.34 -7.00
CA PRO A 215 -6.10 -30.18 -7.59
C PRO A 215 -5.60 -31.40 -8.39
N LYS A 216 -4.30 -31.48 -8.70
CA LYS A 216 -3.68 -32.50 -9.56
C LYS A 216 -2.83 -33.53 -8.82
N HIS A 217 -2.58 -33.36 -7.52
CA HIS A 217 -1.93 -34.41 -6.75
C HIS A 217 -3.02 -35.34 -6.24
N ARG A 218 -3.01 -36.60 -6.69
CA ARG A 218 -3.66 -37.65 -5.91
C ARG A 218 -2.85 -37.72 -4.62
N LEU A 219 -3.32 -37.06 -3.57
CA LEU A 219 -2.96 -37.45 -2.22
C LEU A 219 -3.25 -38.96 -2.15
N GLY A 220 -2.27 -39.78 -1.79
CA GLY A 220 -2.41 -41.25 -1.74
C GLY A 220 -1.77 -42.04 -2.88
N GLY A 221 -0.58 -41.65 -3.35
CA GLY A 221 0.36 -42.63 -3.89
C GLY A 221 1.11 -43.27 -2.71
N PHE A 222 0.83 -44.53 -2.41
CA PHE A 222 1.79 -45.37 -1.69
C PHE A 222 3.05 -45.55 -2.52
#